data_AF-A0A7L2DEX3-F1
#
_entry.id   AF-A0A7L2DEX3-F1
#
_cell.length_a   1.000
_cell.length_b   1.000
_cell.length_c   1.000
_cell.angle_alpha   90.00
_cell.angle_beta   90.00
_cell.angle_gamma   90.00
#
_symmetry.space_group_name_H-M   'P 1'
#
loop_
_entity.id
_entity.type
_entity.pdbx_description
1 polymer ?
#
loop_
_entity_poly.entity_id
_entity_poly.type
_entity_poly.pdbx_seq_one_letter_code
_entity_poly.pdbx_strand_id
1 'polypeptide(L)'
;LLNPGICPVNRDSIDYILSKNGSGNAIIIVVGGAAESLNCTPGKNSVTLRNRKGFVKLALRHGADLVPVYSFGENEVYQQVIFEEGSWGRWVQKKFQKHIGFAPCIFHGRGLFSSNTWGLLPYSKPITTVVGEPITIPKIDNPSQKDVDFYHSIYVDALIKLFDKYKSKFGLPETEVLEVN
;
A
#
# COMPACT_ATOMS: atom_id res chain seq x y z
N LEU A 1 26.24 -12.34 -6.09
CA LEU A 1 25.34 -11.23 -6.51
C LEU A 1 24.19 -11.20 -5.51
N LEU A 2 24.09 -10.14 -4.71
CA LEU A 2 22.95 -9.94 -3.80
C LEU A 2 21.69 -9.79 -4.66
N ASN A 3 20.82 -10.80 -4.64
CA ASN A 3 19.48 -10.68 -5.22
C ASN A 3 18.77 -9.58 -4.42
N PRO A 4 18.20 -8.52 -5.03
CA PRO A 4 17.59 -7.39 -4.31
C PRO A 4 16.37 -7.76 -3.44
N GLY A 5 16.07 -9.04 -3.23
CA GLY A 5 14.95 -9.53 -2.43
C GLY A 5 13.59 -9.26 -3.08
N ILE A 6 13.56 -8.68 -4.29
CA ILE A 6 12.34 -8.35 -5.01
C ILE A 6 11.84 -9.61 -5.71
N CYS A 7 10.60 -9.98 -5.44
CA CYS A 7 9.93 -11.08 -6.10
C CYS A 7 8.53 -10.65 -6.60
N PRO A 8 7.97 -11.32 -7.61
CA PRO A 8 6.58 -11.12 -7.98
C PRO A 8 5.64 -11.37 -6.79
N VAL A 9 4.61 -10.54 -6.64
CA VAL A 9 3.57 -10.72 -5.63
C VAL A 9 2.52 -11.70 -6.17
N ASN A 10 2.92 -12.97 -6.33
CA ASN A 10 2.03 -14.07 -6.70
C ASN A 10 2.07 -15.16 -5.63
N ARG A 11 1.05 -16.03 -5.64
CA ARG A 11 0.90 -17.11 -4.64
C ARG A 11 2.15 -17.99 -4.56
N ASP A 12 2.67 -18.42 -5.70
CA ASP A 12 3.77 -19.39 -5.74
C ASP A 12 5.06 -18.81 -5.17
N SER A 13 5.32 -17.52 -5.41
CA SER A 13 6.48 -16.82 -4.87
C SER A 13 6.37 -16.65 -3.35
N ILE A 14 5.19 -16.28 -2.85
CA ILE A 14 4.92 -16.15 -1.42
C ILE A 14 5.01 -17.53 -0.74
N ASP A 15 4.41 -18.56 -1.33
CA ASP A 15 4.44 -19.93 -0.83
C ASP A 15 5.89 -20.46 -0.77
N TYR A 16 6.72 -20.17 -1.78
CA TYR A 16 8.13 -20.53 -1.79
C TYR A 16 8.91 -19.83 -0.66
N ILE A 17 8.76 -18.51 -0.51
CA ILE A 17 9.51 -17.75 0.49
C ILE A 17 9.11 -18.14 1.92
N LEU A 18 7.81 -18.34 2.18
CA LEU A 18 7.32 -18.67 3.53
C LEU A 18 7.52 -20.14 3.92
N SER A 19 7.75 -21.06 2.97
CA SER A 19 7.85 -22.50 3.27
C SER A 19 9.15 -23.19 2.87
N LYS A 20 9.82 -22.75 1.80
CA LYS A 20 10.97 -23.45 1.20
C LYS A 20 12.30 -22.74 1.39
N ASN A 21 12.30 -21.48 1.83
CA ASN A 21 13.51 -20.68 1.97
C ASN A 21 14.11 -20.71 3.40
N GLY A 22 13.85 -21.77 4.18
CA GLY A 22 14.35 -21.92 5.56
C GLY A 22 13.52 -21.15 6.62
N SER A 23 14.12 -20.91 7.78
CA SER A 23 13.52 -20.15 8.90
C SER A 23 13.92 -18.67 8.87
N GLY A 24 13.08 -17.80 9.42
CA GLY A 24 13.40 -16.36 9.55
C GLY A 24 13.11 -15.53 8.29
N ASN A 25 12.20 -16.01 7.44
CA ASN A 25 11.77 -15.29 6.24
C ASN A 25 10.71 -14.22 6.58
N ALA A 26 10.79 -13.07 5.90
CA ALA A 26 9.79 -12.02 5.96
C ALA A 26 9.46 -11.53 4.55
N ILE A 27 8.21 -11.14 4.32
CA ILE A 27 7.73 -10.60 3.04
C ILE A 27 7.05 -9.26 3.32
N ILE A 28 7.40 -8.24 2.53
CA ILE A 28 6.73 -6.96 2.53
C ILE A 28 5.83 -6.91 1.28
N ILE A 29 4.55 -6.61 1.48
CA ILE A 29 3.56 -6.54 0.40
C ILE A 29 2.93 -5.16 0.40
N VAL A 30 2.99 -4.47 -0.73
CA VAL A 30 2.20 -3.26 -0.97
C VAL A 30 0.80 -3.68 -1.42
N VAL A 31 -0.11 -3.81 -0.45
CA VAL A 31 -1.43 -4.46 -0.65
C VAL A 31 -2.34 -3.67 -1.59
N GLY A 32 -2.30 -2.33 -1.53
CA GLY A 32 -3.14 -1.47 -2.38
C GLY A 32 -2.74 -1.48 -3.86
N GLY A 33 -1.44 -1.66 -4.13
CA GLY A 33 -0.86 -1.73 -5.47
C GLY A 33 -1.25 -0.54 -6.36
N ALA A 34 -1.33 -0.77 -7.68
CA ALA A 34 -1.64 0.28 -8.65
C ALA A 34 -3.00 0.96 -8.43
N ALA A 35 -3.98 0.28 -7.81
CA ALA A 35 -5.28 0.86 -7.53
C ALA A 35 -5.22 1.96 -6.47
N GLU A 36 -4.36 1.79 -5.47
CA GLU A 36 -4.11 2.79 -4.44
C GLU A 36 -3.34 3.98 -5.02
N SER A 37 -2.33 3.72 -5.86
CA SER A 37 -1.54 4.77 -6.53
C SER A 37 -2.37 5.70 -7.42
N LEU A 38 -3.57 5.30 -7.84
CA LEU A 38 -4.48 6.16 -8.62
C LEU A 38 -5.27 7.14 -7.76
N ASN A 39 -5.36 6.88 -6.46
CA ASN A 39 -6.09 7.69 -5.48
C ASN A 39 -5.15 8.53 -4.60
N CYS A 40 -3.83 8.43 -4.81
CA CYS A 40 -2.82 9.20 -4.10
C CYS A 40 -2.98 10.69 -4.39
N THR A 41 -3.50 11.42 -3.41
CA THR A 41 -3.70 12.87 -3.47
C THR A 41 -3.06 13.48 -2.23
N PRO A 42 -2.29 14.58 -2.35
CA PRO A 42 -1.77 15.30 -1.19
C PRO A 42 -2.87 15.63 -0.18
N GLY A 43 -2.57 15.47 1.11
CA GLY A 43 -3.53 15.66 2.20
C GLY A 43 -4.61 14.58 2.37
N LYS A 44 -4.68 13.57 1.49
CA LYS A 44 -5.61 12.44 1.65
C LYS A 44 -4.88 11.22 2.22
N ASN A 45 -5.41 10.63 3.30
CA ASN A 45 -4.89 9.40 3.89
C ASN A 45 -5.86 8.24 3.64
N SER A 46 -5.65 7.51 2.54
CA SER A 46 -6.51 6.39 2.16
C SER A 46 -5.72 5.17 1.71
N VAL A 47 -6.15 3.99 2.16
CA VAL A 47 -5.56 2.69 1.78
C VAL A 47 -6.59 1.81 1.09
N THR A 48 -6.18 1.09 0.04
CA THR A 48 -7.00 0.11 -0.68
C THR A 48 -6.79 -1.26 -0.06
N LEU A 49 -7.61 -1.61 0.92
CA LEU A 49 -7.39 -2.78 1.78
C LEU A 49 -8.67 -3.58 2.09
N ARG A 50 -9.86 -2.96 2.03
CA ARG A 50 -11.14 -3.55 2.47
C ARG A 50 -11.42 -4.90 1.83
N ASN A 51 -11.18 -5.01 0.53
CA ASN A 51 -11.42 -6.24 -0.26
C ASN A 51 -10.13 -7.03 -0.56
N ARG A 52 -8.97 -6.57 -0.07
CA ARG A 52 -7.67 -7.18 -0.36
C ARG A 52 -7.28 -8.17 0.73
N LYS A 53 -7.88 -9.37 0.73
CA LYS A 53 -7.70 -10.36 1.82
C LYS A 53 -6.73 -11.50 1.49
N GLY A 54 -6.19 -11.52 0.27
CA GLY A 54 -5.32 -12.61 -0.20
C GLY A 54 -4.06 -12.81 0.63
N PHE A 55 -3.46 -11.72 1.14
CA PHE A 55 -2.26 -11.80 1.98
C PHE A 55 -2.55 -12.47 3.32
N VAL A 56 -3.69 -12.18 3.95
CA VAL A 56 -4.15 -12.83 5.19
C VAL A 56 -4.36 -14.32 4.97
N LYS A 57 -4.98 -14.69 3.84
CA LYS A 57 -5.16 -16.11 3.48
C LYS A 57 -3.82 -16.84 3.37
N LEU A 58 -2.81 -16.23 2.77
CA LEU A 58 -1.47 -16.83 2.65
C LEU A 58 -0.78 -16.88 4.00
N ALA A 59 -0.87 -15.82 4.79
CA ALA A 59 -0.32 -15.78 6.15
C ALA A 59 -0.88 -16.91 7.01
N LEU A 60 -2.20 -17.14 6.99
CA LEU A 60 -2.86 -18.24 7.69
C LEU A 60 -2.35 -19.61 7.23
N ARG A 61 -2.15 -19.82 5.92
CA ARG A 61 -1.64 -21.10 5.40
C ARG A 61 -0.22 -21.43 5.88
N HIS A 62 0.59 -20.40 6.14
CA HIS A 62 1.98 -20.58 6.55
C HIS A 62 2.20 -20.36 8.05
N GLY A 63 1.22 -19.83 8.79
CA GLY A 63 1.40 -19.38 10.17
C GLY A 63 2.38 -18.21 10.26
N ALA A 64 2.35 -17.31 9.28
CA ALA A 64 3.21 -16.13 9.25
C ALA A 64 2.52 -14.95 9.94
N ASP A 65 3.19 -14.33 10.90
CA ASP A 65 2.66 -13.18 11.63
C ASP A 65 2.36 -12.01 10.68
N LEU A 66 1.24 -11.32 10.92
CA LEU A 66 0.88 -10.12 10.16
C LEU A 66 1.37 -8.89 10.90
N VAL A 67 2.19 -8.06 10.25
CA VAL A 67 2.72 -6.83 10.85
C VAL A 67 2.13 -5.61 10.14
N PRO A 68 1.31 -4.79 10.83
CA PRO A 68 0.76 -3.58 10.22
C PRO A 68 1.86 -2.52 10.06
N VAL A 69 1.96 -1.94 8.87
CA VAL A 69 2.94 -0.92 8.52
C VAL A 69 2.25 0.22 7.79
N TYR A 70 2.56 1.46 8.18
CA TYR A 70 2.03 2.65 7.53
C TYR A 70 3.12 3.69 7.31
N SER A 71 3.10 4.38 6.17
CA SER A 71 4.08 5.41 5.82
C SER A 71 3.40 6.78 5.71
N PHE A 72 3.78 7.71 6.58
CA PHE A 72 3.36 9.11 6.51
C PHE A 72 4.20 9.88 5.49
N GLY A 73 3.57 10.82 4.79
CA GLY A 73 4.25 11.73 3.85
C GLY A 73 4.43 11.20 2.43
N GLU A 74 4.05 9.94 2.15
CA GLU A 74 4.15 9.36 0.79
C GLU A 74 3.33 10.14 -0.24
N ASN A 75 2.14 10.62 0.13
CA ASN A 75 1.29 11.40 -0.77
C ASN A 75 1.79 12.83 -1.04
N GLU A 76 2.84 13.28 -0.32
CA GLU A 76 3.39 14.63 -0.45
C GLU A 76 4.61 14.69 -1.38
N VAL A 77 5.18 13.54 -1.76
CA VAL A 77 6.41 13.50 -2.55
C VAL A 77 6.16 13.66 -4.06
N TYR A 78 4.92 13.45 -4.50
CA TYR A 78 4.48 13.71 -5.86
C TYR A 78 3.10 14.35 -5.87
N GLN A 79 2.85 15.20 -6.86
CA GLN A 79 1.52 15.70 -7.17
C GLN A 79 0.96 14.93 -8.35
N GLN A 80 -0.15 14.22 -8.13
CA GLN A 80 -0.87 13.54 -9.19
C GLN A 80 -1.75 14.55 -9.95
N VAL A 81 -1.68 14.51 -11.28
CA VAL A 81 -2.59 15.27 -12.15
C VAL A 81 -3.91 14.51 -12.20
N ILE A 82 -4.89 14.98 -11.43
CA ILE A 82 -6.24 14.41 -11.40
C ILE A 82 -7.10 15.16 -12.41
N PHE A 83 -7.48 14.48 -13.48
CA PHE A 83 -8.43 15.02 -14.45
C PHE A 83 -9.85 14.93 -13.88
N GLU A 84 -10.55 16.06 -13.84
CA GLU A 84 -11.94 16.13 -13.37
C GLU A 84 -12.86 15.20 -14.17
N GLU A 85 -13.90 14.67 -13.50
CA GLU A 85 -14.90 13.85 -14.17
C GLU A 85 -15.65 14.66 -15.23
N GLY A 86 -15.78 14.10 -16.44
CA GLY A 86 -16.34 14.80 -17.59
C GLY A 86 -15.33 15.61 -18.41
N SER A 87 -14.10 15.80 -17.94
CA SER A 87 -13.06 16.49 -18.72
C SER A 87 -12.58 15.67 -19.92
N TRP A 88 -12.13 16.37 -20.96
CA TRP A 88 -11.51 15.73 -22.14
C TRP A 88 -10.27 14.89 -21.76
N GLY A 89 -9.45 15.38 -20.82
CA GLY A 89 -8.29 14.65 -20.30
C GLY A 89 -8.68 13.33 -19.62
N ARG A 90 -9.75 13.33 -18.81
CA ARG A 90 -10.28 12.10 -18.19
C ARG A 90 -10.83 11.13 -19.22
N TRP A 91 -11.47 11.62 -20.28
CA TRP A 91 -11.94 10.80 -21.39
C TRP A 91 -10.78 10.12 -22.13
N VAL A 92 -9.71 10.86 -22.46
CA VAL A 92 -8.50 10.31 -23.09
C VAL A 92 -7.86 9.26 -22.17
N GLN A 93 -7.73 9.57 -20.88
CA GLN A 93 -7.17 8.66 -19.87
C GLN A 93 -7.97 7.35 -19.79
N LYS A 94 -9.31 7.42 -19.74
CA LYS A 94 -10.19 6.24 -19.74
C LYS A 94 -10.10 5.44 -21.05
N LYS A 95 -9.94 6.11 -22.20
CA LYS A 95 -9.76 5.44 -23.50
C LYS A 95 -8.42 4.70 -23.57
N PHE A 96 -7.34 5.32 -23.08
CA PHE A 96 -6.01 4.71 -22.96
C PHE A 96 -6.01 3.52 -22.00
N GLN A 97 -6.63 3.68 -20.83
CA GLN A 97 -6.85 2.59 -19.86
C GLN A 97 -7.48 1.36 -20.49
N LYS A 98 -8.52 1.56 -21.31
CA LYS A 98 -9.23 0.48 -21.99
C LYS A 98 -8.35 -0.27 -22.99
N HIS A 99 -7.33 0.37 -23.58
CA HIS A 99 -6.46 -0.25 -24.59
C HIS A 99 -5.21 -0.89 -23.99
N ILE A 100 -4.62 -0.29 -22.94
CA ILE A 100 -3.34 -0.72 -22.35
C ILE A 100 -3.55 -1.56 -21.08
N GLY A 101 -4.77 -1.59 -20.53
CA GLY A 101 -5.12 -2.38 -19.35
C GLY A 101 -4.70 -1.76 -18.02
N PHE A 102 -4.01 -0.61 -18.04
CA PHE A 102 -3.64 0.15 -16.85
C PHE A 102 -3.82 1.66 -17.07
N ALA A 103 -4.13 2.38 -16.00
CA ALA A 103 -4.29 3.83 -15.99
C ALA A 103 -2.95 4.53 -15.84
N PRO A 104 -2.45 5.25 -16.87
CA PRO A 104 -1.25 6.04 -16.68
C PRO A 104 -1.54 7.10 -15.61
N CYS A 105 -0.86 6.98 -14.47
CA CYS A 105 -0.77 8.02 -13.46
C CYS A 105 0.16 9.09 -14.04
N ILE A 106 -0.38 10.26 -14.37
CA ILE A 106 0.45 11.42 -14.64
C ILE A 106 0.71 12.06 -13.29
N PHE A 107 1.96 12.04 -12.86
CA PHE A 107 2.41 12.68 -11.63
C PHE A 107 3.62 13.55 -11.94
N HIS A 108 3.85 14.54 -11.10
CA HIS A 108 5.03 15.36 -11.18
C HIS A 108 5.59 15.67 -9.80
N GLY A 109 6.89 15.89 -9.76
CA GLY A 109 7.58 16.47 -8.64
C GLY A 109 8.46 17.62 -9.13
N ARG A 110 9.73 17.60 -8.74
CA ARG A 110 10.71 18.63 -9.07
C ARG A 110 11.62 18.25 -10.24
N GLY A 111 12.23 19.26 -10.84
CA GLY A 111 13.28 19.12 -11.85
C GLY A 111 14.59 18.61 -11.27
N LEU A 112 15.44 18.04 -12.13
CA LEU A 112 16.78 17.54 -11.76
C LEU A 112 17.71 18.66 -11.26
N PHE A 113 17.60 19.85 -11.85
CA PHE A 113 18.55 20.96 -11.64
C PHE A 113 17.98 22.14 -10.84
N SER A 114 16.66 22.17 -10.59
CA SER A 114 16.01 23.20 -9.78
C SER A 114 14.73 22.66 -9.14
N SER A 115 14.51 23.02 -7.86
CA SER A 115 13.32 22.65 -7.10
C SER A 115 12.04 23.27 -7.65
N ASN A 116 12.16 24.37 -8.40
CA ASN A 116 11.02 25.17 -8.87
C ASN A 116 10.57 24.79 -10.29
N THR A 117 11.20 23.78 -10.90
CA THR A 117 10.86 23.31 -12.25
C THR A 117 10.05 22.03 -12.17
N TRP A 118 9.11 21.85 -13.10
CA TRP A 118 8.37 20.62 -13.28
C TRP A 118 9.29 19.46 -13.69
N GLY A 119 9.13 18.28 -13.08
CA GLY A 119 9.94 17.11 -13.42
C GLY A 119 9.48 15.81 -12.74
N LEU A 120 10.32 14.78 -12.82
CA LEU A 120 10.02 13.43 -12.33
C LEU A 120 10.70 13.09 -10.99
N LEU A 121 11.50 14.00 -10.41
CA LEU A 121 12.08 13.74 -9.09
C LEU A 121 11.06 14.01 -7.98
N PRO A 122 11.10 13.27 -6.87
CA PRO A 122 10.19 13.53 -5.75
C PRO A 122 10.48 14.87 -5.10
N TYR A 123 9.44 15.54 -4.60
CA TYR A 123 9.58 16.70 -3.72
C TYR A 123 10.34 16.30 -2.45
N SER A 124 11.09 17.26 -1.89
CA SER A 124 11.87 17.04 -0.66
C SER A 124 10.97 17.09 0.57
N LYS A 125 10.11 16.09 0.72
CA LYS A 125 9.20 15.90 1.85
C LYS A 125 9.62 14.65 2.62
N PRO A 126 9.57 14.68 3.97
CA PRO A 126 9.93 13.52 4.77
C PRO A 126 8.90 12.40 4.56
N ILE A 127 9.39 11.17 4.40
CA ILE A 127 8.58 9.96 4.48
C ILE A 127 8.96 9.25 5.78
N THR A 128 7.97 8.95 6.62
CA THR A 128 8.22 8.22 7.88
C THR A 128 7.34 6.98 7.96
N THR A 129 7.98 5.81 7.97
CA THR A 129 7.31 4.53 8.13
C THR A 129 7.24 4.15 9.61
N VAL A 130 6.03 3.85 10.09
CA VAL A 130 5.78 3.28 11.41
C VAL A 130 5.42 1.80 11.27
N VAL A 131 5.99 1.00 12.17
CA VAL A 131 5.77 -0.45 12.23
C VAL A 131 5.03 -0.76 13.53
N GLY A 132 3.90 -1.45 13.42
CA GLY A 132 3.10 -1.86 14.57
C GLY A 132 3.53 -3.19 15.16
N GLU A 133 2.79 -3.61 16.19
CA GLU A 133 3.00 -4.89 16.85
C GLU A 133 2.60 -6.06 15.94
N PRO A 134 3.38 -7.17 15.92
CA PRO A 134 3.00 -8.36 15.16
C PRO A 134 1.69 -8.96 15.66
N ILE A 135 0.84 -9.36 14.72
CA ILE A 135 -0.39 -10.10 14.97
C ILE A 135 -0.07 -11.58 14.71
N THR A 136 0.13 -12.32 15.79
CA THR A 136 0.36 -13.77 15.70
C THR A 136 -0.92 -14.48 15.31
N ILE A 137 -0.84 -15.33 14.29
CA ILE A 137 -1.98 -16.07 13.73
C ILE A 137 -1.70 -17.58 13.67
N PRO A 138 -2.73 -18.43 13.77
CA PRO A 138 -2.55 -19.86 13.66
C PRO A 138 -2.21 -20.27 12.22
N LYS A 139 -1.49 -21.38 12.09
CA LYS A 139 -1.35 -22.06 10.81
C LYS A 139 -2.60 -22.90 10.52
N ILE A 140 -3.28 -22.62 9.40
CA ILE A 140 -4.47 -23.32 8.92
C ILE A 140 -4.27 -23.66 7.44
N ASP A 141 -4.14 -24.94 7.09
CA ASP A 141 -3.82 -25.35 5.71
C ASP A 141 -4.88 -24.90 4.67
N ASN A 142 -6.15 -24.94 5.06
CA ASN A 142 -7.30 -24.54 4.25
C ASN A 142 -8.20 -23.57 5.04
N PRO A 143 -7.80 -22.28 5.17
CA PRO A 143 -8.56 -21.32 5.97
C PRO A 143 -9.91 -21.03 5.31
N SER A 144 -10.96 -20.99 6.12
CA SER A 144 -12.29 -20.62 5.65
C SER A 144 -12.36 -19.11 5.39
N GLN A 145 -13.37 -18.66 4.62
CA GLN A 145 -13.57 -17.23 4.41
C GLN A 145 -13.82 -16.48 5.73
N LYS A 146 -14.47 -17.15 6.71
CA LYS A 146 -14.70 -16.58 8.05
C LYS A 146 -13.39 -16.34 8.80
N ASP A 147 -12.45 -17.27 8.72
CA ASP A 147 -11.13 -17.12 9.34
C ASP A 147 -10.37 -15.95 8.70
N VAL A 148 -10.39 -15.89 7.36
CA VAL A 148 -9.73 -14.81 6.61
C VAL A 148 -10.34 -13.45 6.96
N ASP A 149 -11.67 -13.35 7.03
CA ASP A 149 -12.36 -12.11 7.36
C ASP A 149 -12.08 -11.65 8.80
N PHE A 150 -12.04 -12.58 9.75
CA PHE A 150 -11.73 -12.30 11.15
C PHE A 150 -10.30 -11.78 11.33
N TYR A 151 -9.29 -12.44 10.76
CA TYR A 151 -7.90 -11.95 10.89
C TYR A 151 -7.64 -10.70 10.05
N HIS A 152 -8.37 -10.53 8.94
CA HIS A 152 -8.32 -9.30 8.16
C HIS A 152 -8.89 -8.11 8.94
N SER A 153 -10.00 -8.28 9.68
CA SER A 153 -10.52 -7.20 10.51
C SER A 153 -9.55 -6.82 11.63
N ILE A 154 -8.91 -7.80 12.29
CA ILE A 154 -7.88 -7.53 13.30
C ILE A 154 -6.71 -6.74 12.70
N TYR A 155 -6.25 -7.11 11.50
CA TYR A 155 -5.18 -6.39 10.81
C TYR A 155 -5.57 -4.95 10.47
N VAL A 156 -6.78 -4.74 9.94
CA VAL A 156 -7.30 -3.40 9.62
C VAL A 156 -7.41 -2.53 10.88
N ASP A 157 -7.96 -3.08 11.96
CA ASP A 157 -8.10 -2.36 13.23
C ASP A 157 -6.73 -1.99 13.81
N ALA A 158 -5.75 -2.89 13.73
CA ALA A 158 -4.38 -2.62 14.18
C ALA A 158 -3.71 -1.52 13.34
N LEU A 159 -3.94 -1.51 12.02
CA LEU A 159 -3.43 -0.47 11.13
C LEU A 159 -4.06 0.90 11.42
N ILE A 160 -5.38 0.95 11.66
CA ILE A 160 -6.09 2.19 12.04
C ILE A 160 -5.55 2.71 13.38
N LYS A 161 -5.44 1.83 14.39
CA LYS A 161 -4.86 2.20 15.69
C LYS A 161 -3.43 2.71 15.56
N LEU A 162 -2.63 2.10 14.70
CA LEU A 162 -1.26 2.53 14.42
C LEU A 162 -1.23 3.93 13.80
N PHE A 163 -2.09 4.18 12.82
CA PHE A 163 -2.26 5.50 12.22
C PHE A 163 -2.67 6.54 13.27
N ASP A 164 -3.75 6.27 14.03
CA ASP A 164 -4.27 7.19 15.05
C ASP A 164 -3.25 7.51 16.13
N LYS A 165 -2.44 6.53 16.54
CA LYS A 165 -1.37 6.72 17.52
C LYS A 165 -0.31 7.73 17.06
N TYR A 166 -0.06 7.83 15.76
CA TYR A 166 1.07 8.59 15.21
C TYR A 166 0.67 9.80 14.36
N LYS A 167 -0.59 9.95 13.93
CA LYS A 167 -1.04 11.01 13.02
C LYS A 167 -0.66 12.42 13.49
N SER A 168 -0.88 12.72 14.77
CA SER A 168 -0.60 14.04 15.35
C SER A 168 0.90 14.34 15.43
N LYS A 169 1.72 13.31 15.64
CA LYS A 169 3.19 13.43 15.61
C LYS A 169 3.71 13.84 14.23
N PHE A 170 2.98 13.48 13.18
CA PHE A 170 3.35 13.76 11.78
C PHE A 170 2.52 14.89 11.17
N GLY A 171 1.89 15.73 12.00
CA GLY A 171 1.27 16.98 11.58
C GLY A 171 -0.15 16.85 11.03
N LEU A 172 -0.80 15.70 11.20
CA LEU A 172 -2.22 15.52 10.88
C LEU A 172 -3.09 15.92 12.08
N PRO A 173 -4.29 16.51 11.86
CA PRO A 173 -5.19 16.85 12.95
C PRO A 173 -5.78 15.60 13.61
N GLU A 174 -6.19 15.71 14.88
CA GLU A 174 -6.84 14.62 15.63
C GLU A 174 -8.12 14.10 14.96
N THR A 175 -8.80 14.97 14.21
CA THR A 175 -10.02 14.64 13.44
C THR A 175 -9.73 13.86 12.17
N GLU A 176 -8.48 13.77 11.73
CA GLU A 176 -8.11 13.01 10.53
C GLU A 176 -8.32 11.52 10.79
N VAL A 177 -8.86 10.82 9.80
CA VAL A 177 -9.13 9.39 9.85
C VAL A 177 -8.50 8.69 8.65
N LEU A 178 -8.00 7.47 8.87
CA LEU A 178 -7.51 6.62 7.79
C LEU A 178 -8.70 6.03 7.01
N GLU A 179 -8.87 6.42 5.75
CA GLU A 179 -9.91 5.85 4.89
C GLU A 179 -9.49 4.47 4.37
N VAL A 180 -10.24 3.43 4.74
CA VAL A 180 -9.98 2.04 4.31
C VAL A 180 -10.97 1.65 3.21
N ASN A 181 -10.50 1.64 1.96
CA ASN A 181 -11.25 1.41 0.72
C ASN A 181 -11.24 -0.04 0.23
#